data_AF-A0A1G6D3I3-F1
#
_entry.id   AF-A0A1G6D3I3-F1
#
_cell.length_a   1.000
_cell.length_b   1.000
_cell.length_c   1.000
_cell.angle_alpha   90.00
_cell.angle_beta   90.00
_cell.angle_gamma   90.00
#
_symmetry.space_group_name_H-M   'P 1'
#
loop_
_entity.id
_entity.type
_entity.pdbx_description
1 polymer ?
#
loop_
_entity_poly.entity_id
_entity_poly.type
_entity_poly.pdbx_seq_one_letter_code
_entity_poly.pdbx_strand_id
1 'polypeptide(L)'
;MKKILILTLLSIGLISCSNDDLRADGSDIDAVSTSASALKSANPNSVSSYADYNVAVATTSGGSVWTYTITKSKNNSKNLSHFIINLQNCGDESATFGDIISATTNGEPADLKPTEGQGTDCNPQAITENFVKINTSGSGPWVIVITFDRAYSSVSSTSWIKAGTSCNTGAVASPGCPIEEYCALSQGYFFANGGLHNGSDDVWSKVGGLTIGGYTYTHAEGMYIWSVNRGFGGNQVLNGFFQLGAARLSGIESAVQEQANIIEAYFAGLEKSVLEYETLPDSKGRTYYNLPASSGGVTSAEVTKAGGAIGAYIDANHCE
;
A
#
# COMPACT_ATOMS: atom_id res chain seq x y z
N MET A 1 52.34 -4.46 -28.13
CA MET A 1 53.08 -4.53 -26.84
C MET A 1 52.58 -3.43 -25.92
N LYS A 2 51.98 -3.81 -24.79
CA LYS A 2 51.96 -3.16 -23.46
C LYS A 2 50.66 -3.55 -22.74
N LYS A 3 50.79 -4.55 -21.88
CA LYS A 3 49.81 -4.93 -20.86
C LYS A 3 50.01 -3.97 -19.67
N ILE A 4 48.95 -3.40 -19.13
CA ILE A 4 48.99 -2.77 -17.80
C ILE A 4 48.05 -3.60 -16.92
N LEU A 5 48.70 -4.26 -15.96
CA LEU A 5 48.14 -5.06 -14.88
C LEU A 5 48.30 -4.20 -13.63
N ILE A 6 47.21 -3.82 -12.97
CA ILE A 6 47.27 -3.27 -11.62
C ILE A 6 46.35 -4.11 -10.75
N LEU A 7 47.02 -4.90 -9.92
CA LEU A 7 46.52 -5.71 -8.84
C LEU A 7 46.66 -4.87 -7.57
N THR A 8 45.59 -4.67 -6.80
CA THR A 8 45.73 -4.21 -5.41
C THR A 8 44.76 -4.98 -4.52
N LEU A 9 45.32 -5.91 -3.75
CA LEU A 9 44.74 -6.47 -2.54
C LEU A 9 44.69 -5.37 -1.47
N LEU A 10 43.58 -5.29 -0.73
CA LEU A 10 43.64 -4.89 0.67
C LEU A 10 42.63 -5.70 1.47
N SER A 11 43.11 -6.25 2.57
CA SER A 11 42.50 -7.28 3.39
C SER A 11 42.25 -6.77 4.81
N ILE A 12 41.13 -7.20 5.37
CA ILE A 12 40.84 -7.50 6.80
C ILE A 12 40.67 -6.30 7.76
N GLY A 13 39.50 -6.33 8.41
CA GLY A 13 39.25 -5.71 9.71
C GLY A 13 37.99 -6.30 10.35
N LEU A 14 38.11 -7.45 11.02
CA LEU A 14 37.14 -7.92 12.01
C LEU A 14 37.50 -7.26 13.34
N ILE A 15 36.55 -6.56 13.96
CA ILE A 15 36.63 -6.16 15.38
C ILE A 15 35.35 -6.62 16.08
N SER A 16 35.59 -7.41 17.12
CA SER A 16 34.69 -7.92 18.16
C SER A 16 34.67 -6.94 19.34
N CYS A 17 33.63 -7.06 20.19
CA CYS A 17 33.41 -6.60 21.58
C CYS A 17 32.04 -5.90 21.69
N SER A 18 31.19 -6.09 22.69
CA SER A 18 31.22 -6.87 23.95
C SER A 18 29.79 -6.95 24.51
N ASN A 19 29.49 -8.03 25.24
CA ASN A 19 28.32 -8.13 26.11
C ASN A 19 28.49 -7.20 27.32
N ASP A 20 27.46 -6.43 27.66
CA ASP A 20 27.27 -5.86 28.99
C ASP A 20 26.02 -6.48 29.64
N ASP A 21 26.27 -7.32 30.63
CA ASP A 21 25.33 -7.72 31.66
C ASP A 21 25.18 -6.56 32.66
N LEU A 22 23.96 -6.10 32.91
CA LEU A 22 23.63 -5.34 34.12
C LEU A 22 22.43 -5.98 34.83
N ARG A 23 22.77 -6.76 35.86
CA ARG A 23 21.93 -7.05 37.02
C ARG A 23 21.79 -5.79 37.87
N ALA A 24 20.57 -5.45 38.25
CA ALA A 24 20.29 -4.63 39.43
C ALA A 24 19.31 -5.38 40.32
N ASP A 25 19.79 -5.81 41.48
CA ASP A 25 19.01 -6.34 42.59
C ASP A 25 18.33 -5.20 43.36
N GLY A 26 17.07 -5.43 43.71
CA GLY A 26 16.48 -5.21 45.04
C GLY A 26 16.33 -3.80 45.60
N SER A 27 15.07 -3.40 45.88
CA SER A 27 14.63 -3.06 47.25
C SER A 27 13.15 -2.67 47.29
N ASP A 28 12.41 -3.33 48.18
CA ASP A 28 11.07 -2.99 48.69
C ASP A 28 10.90 -1.51 49.03
N ILE A 29 9.78 -0.87 48.65
CA ILE A 29 9.10 0.18 49.43
C ILE A 29 7.58 0.18 49.14
N ASP A 30 6.83 -0.11 50.20
CA ASP A 30 5.52 0.37 50.65
C ASP A 30 4.26 0.43 49.76
N ALA A 31 3.23 -0.21 50.33
CA ALA A 31 1.83 -0.06 50.01
C ALA A 31 1.35 1.39 50.18
N VAL A 32 0.93 2.02 49.08
CA VAL A 32 0.14 3.26 49.11
C VAL A 32 -1.32 2.94 48.81
N SER A 33 -2.12 3.08 49.87
CA SER A 33 -3.57 3.21 49.84
C SER A 33 -4.00 4.36 48.92
N THR A 34 -4.50 4.04 47.73
CA THR A 34 -5.20 5.01 46.87
C THR A 34 -6.68 5.02 47.22
N SER A 35 -7.07 6.10 47.90
CA SER A 35 -8.45 6.45 48.19
C SER A 35 -9.23 6.59 46.87
N ALA A 36 -10.29 5.79 46.71
CA ALA A 36 -11.25 5.95 45.63
C ALA A 36 -11.94 7.32 45.75
N SER A 37 -11.45 8.30 44.99
CA SER A 37 -12.19 9.54 44.76
C SER A 37 -13.35 9.19 43.84
N ALA A 38 -14.56 9.12 44.39
CA ALA A 38 -15.78 8.96 43.63
C ALA A 38 -15.87 10.09 42.59
N LEU A 39 -15.75 9.72 41.31
CA LEU A 39 -15.92 10.63 40.19
C LEU A 39 -17.32 11.24 40.27
N LYS A 40 -17.37 12.57 40.26
CA LYS A 40 -18.58 13.37 40.35
C LYS A 40 -19.44 13.08 39.11
N SER A 41 -20.55 12.39 39.34
CA SER A 41 -21.59 12.09 38.35
C SER A 41 -21.93 13.33 37.49
N ALA A 42 -21.86 13.15 36.18
CA ALA A 42 -22.10 14.17 35.16
C ALA A 42 -23.54 14.73 35.22
N ASN A 43 -23.69 15.98 34.78
CA ASN A 43 -24.99 16.64 34.66
C ASN A 43 -25.89 15.90 33.63
N PRO A 44 -27.07 15.40 34.01
CA PRO A 44 -27.94 14.57 33.16
C PRO A 44 -28.50 15.27 31.91
N ASN A 45 -28.35 16.60 31.79
CA ASN A 45 -28.83 17.38 30.64
C ASN A 45 -27.78 17.56 29.50
N SER A 46 -26.67 16.80 29.52
CA SER A 46 -25.53 17.03 28.61
C SER A 46 -24.90 15.73 28.10
N VAL A 47 -25.69 14.83 27.53
CA VAL A 47 -25.16 13.60 26.92
C VAL A 47 -25.19 13.76 25.40
N SER A 48 -24.09 14.21 24.79
CA SER A 48 -23.93 14.09 23.34
C SER A 48 -23.68 12.62 22.99
N SER A 49 -24.21 12.16 21.86
CA SER A 49 -23.97 10.85 21.25
C SER A 49 -23.05 10.96 20.01
N TYR A 50 -22.51 9.85 19.52
CA TYR A 50 -21.70 9.87 18.28
C TYR A 50 -22.53 10.36 17.07
N ALA A 51 -23.80 9.95 16.98
CA ALA A 51 -24.72 10.36 15.92
C ALA A 51 -25.10 11.85 15.94
N ASP A 52 -24.69 12.59 16.97
CA ASP A 52 -24.87 14.04 17.04
C ASP A 52 -23.80 14.81 16.25
N TYR A 53 -22.88 14.08 15.60
CA TYR A 53 -21.80 14.60 14.77
C TYR A 53 -21.78 13.87 13.42
N ASN A 54 -21.43 14.59 12.35
CA ASN A 54 -21.08 14.00 11.06
C ASN A 54 -19.55 14.03 10.93
N VAL A 55 -18.96 12.87 10.64
CA VAL A 55 -17.53 12.72 10.37
C VAL A 55 -17.35 12.34 8.91
N ALA A 56 -16.92 13.30 8.10
CA ALA A 56 -16.56 13.05 6.71
C ALA A 56 -15.05 12.84 6.60
N VAL A 57 -14.63 11.84 5.81
CA VAL A 57 -13.21 11.52 5.59
C VAL A 57 -12.90 11.63 4.11
N ALA A 58 -11.78 12.26 3.80
CA ALA A 58 -11.18 12.29 2.47
C ALA A 58 -9.70 11.91 2.57
N THR A 59 -9.19 11.26 1.53
CA THR A 59 -7.77 10.92 1.40
C THR A 59 -7.23 11.45 0.08
N THR A 60 -5.94 11.77 0.03
CA THR A 60 -5.26 11.98 -1.26
C THR A 60 -5.27 10.70 -2.08
N SER A 61 -5.13 10.79 -3.41
CA SER A 61 -5.06 9.62 -4.30
C SER A 61 -3.95 8.62 -3.91
N GLY A 62 -2.90 9.09 -3.25
CA GLY A 62 -1.82 8.27 -2.70
C GLY A 62 -1.97 7.89 -1.22
N GLY A 63 -3.11 8.10 -0.55
CA GLY A 63 -3.37 7.58 0.80
C GLY A 63 -2.48 8.06 1.95
N SER A 64 -1.56 9.00 1.74
CA SER A 64 -0.65 9.52 2.77
C SER A 64 -1.23 10.69 3.57
N VAL A 65 -2.17 11.46 2.97
CA VAL A 65 -2.85 12.58 3.65
C VAL A 65 -4.31 12.22 3.90
N TRP A 66 -4.72 12.31 5.15
CA TRP A 66 -6.04 12.01 5.66
C TRP A 66 -6.71 13.27 6.22
N THR A 67 -7.88 13.62 5.70
CA THR A 67 -8.65 14.77 6.17
C THR A 67 -9.95 14.32 6.80
N TYR A 68 -10.10 14.60 8.09
CA TYR A 68 -11.33 14.37 8.86
C TYR A 68 -12.04 15.71 9.05
N THR A 69 -13.26 15.84 8.52
CA THR A 69 -14.12 16.99 8.74
C THR A 69 -15.26 16.60 9.67
N ILE A 70 -15.23 17.15 10.88
CA ILE A 70 -16.24 16.88 11.91
C ILE A 70 -17.15 18.10 12.04
N THR A 71 -18.45 17.88 11.93
CA THR A 71 -19.49 18.91 12.10
C THR A 71 -20.53 18.42 13.11
N LYS A 72 -21.21 19.36 13.76
CA LYS A 72 -22.36 19.03 14.60
C LYS A 72 -23.57 18.74 13.72
N SER A 73 -24.22 17.60 13.93
CA SER A 73 -25.48 17.24 13.27
C SER A 73 -26.70 17.79 14.01
N LYS A 74 -26.54 18.16 15.29
CA LYS A 74 -27.57 18.79 16.11
C LYS A 74 -27.09 20.11 16.72
N ASN A 75 -27.98 21.09 16.80
CA ASN A 75 -27.64 22.43 17.29
C ASN A 75 -27.24 22.46 18.77
N ASN A 76 -27.70 21.50 19.57
CA ASN A 76 -27.40 21.40 21.00
C ASN A 76 -26.20 20.48 21.31
N SER A 77 -25.52 19.92 20.31
CA SER A 77 -24.31 19.11 20.51
C SER A 77 -23.22 19.95 21.18
N LYS A 78 -22.49 19.34 22.11
CA LYS A 78 -21.37 20.01 22.78
C LYS A 78 -20.21 20.24 21.82
N ASN A 79 -19.28 21.10 22.23
CA ASN A 79 -18.04 21.27 21.49
C ASN A 79 -17.15 20.04 21.69
N LEU A 80 -16.45 19.65 20.62
CA LEU A 80 -15.46 18.60 20.65
C LEU A 80 -14.30 19.02 21.56
N SER A 81 -13.93 18.14 22.48
CA SER A 81 -12.70 18.26 23.26
C SER A 81 -11.56 17.57 22.50
N HIS A 82 -11.78 16.34 22.06
CA HIS A 82 -10.82 15.62 21.24
C HIS A 82 -11.50 14.54 20.41
N PHE A 83 -10.81 14.14 19.34
CA PHE A 83 -11.16 13.03 18.47
C PHE A 83 -10.06 11.96 18.57
N ILE A 84 -10.44 10.68 18.56
CA ILE A 84 -9.49 9.57 18.63
C ILE A 84 -9.69 8.66 17.43
N ILE A 85 -8.60 8.29 16.78
CA ILE A 85 -8.57 7.39 15.62
C ILE A 85 -7.81 6.13 16.03
N ASN A 86 -8.42 4.96 15.87
CA ASN A 86 -7.72 3.68 15.96
C ASN A 86 -6.81 3.51 14.73
N LEU A 87 -5.53 3.26 14.97
CA LEU A 87 -4.54 3.03 13.91
C LEU A 87 -4.23 1.53 13.74
N GLN A 88 -4.58 0.67 14.70
CA GLN A 88 -4.33 -0.77 14.67
C GLN A 88 -5.28 -1.52 13.73
N ASN A 89 -5.11 -1.32 12.42
CA ASN A 89 -6.02 -1.87 11.41
C ASN A 89 -5.34 -2.80 10.39
N CYS A 90 -4.04 -3.10 10.56
CA CYS A 90 -3.28 -4.03 9.73
C CYS A 90 -2.19 -4.80 10.52
N GLY A 91 -2.50 -5.26 11.74
CA GLY A 91 -1.53 -5.98 12.57
C GLY A 91 -0.24 -5.17 12.79
N ASP A 92 0.92 -5.78 12.55
CA ASP A 92 2.23 -5.16 12.73
C ASP A 92 2.58 -4.12 11.65
N GLU A 93 1.84 -4.09 10.54
CA GLU A 93 2.03 -3.11 9.46
C GLU A 93 1.10 -1.90 9.61
N SER A 94 0.26 -1.88 10.66
CA SER A 94 -0.61 -0.76 10.98
C SER A 94 0.17 0.55 11.05
N ALA A 95 -0.44 1.65 10.59
CA ALA A 95 0.06 2.98 10.92
C ALA A 95 0.24 3.13 12.43
N THR A 96 1.26 3.85 12.86
CA THR A 96 1.55 4.13 14.27
C THR A 96 1.57 5.63 14.52
N PHE A 97 1.59 6.03 15.80
CA PHE A 97 1.81 7.44 16.15
C PHE A 97 3.15 7.98 15.59
N GLY A 98 4.17 7.12 15.47
CA GLY A 98 5.49 7.49 14.95
C GLY A 98 5.50 7.77 13.44
N ASP A 99 4.54 7.22 12.70
CA ASP A 99 4.45 7.40 11.25
C ASP A 99 3.79 8.75 10.87
N ILE A 100 3.26 9.51 11.84
CA ILE A 100 2.64 10.83 11.60
C ILE A 100 3.73 11.89 11.45
N ILE A 101 3.95 12.38 10.23
CA ILE A 101 4.91 13.46 9.95
C ILE A 101 4.36 14.83 10.37
N SER A 102 3.08 15.08 10.11
CA SER A 102 2.44 16.33 10.47
C SER A 102 0.94 16.16 10.69
N ALA A 103 0.37 17.02 11.52
CA ALA A 103 -1.06 17.14 11.62
C ALA A 103 -1.47 18.59 11.91
N THR A 104 -2.65 18.98 11.41
CA THR A 104 -3.26 20.27 11.69
C THR A 104 -4.71 20.11 12.15
N THR A 105 -5.19 21.05 12.95
CA THR A 105 -6.60 21.25 13.25
C THR A 105 -6.97 22.67 12.86
N ASN A 106 -7.87 22.81 11.87
CA ASN A 106 -8.27 24.09 11.28
C ASN A 106 -7.07 24.91 10.76
N GLY A 107 -6.06 24.24 10.19
CA GLY A 107 -4.87 24.86 9.60
C GLY A 107 -3.73 25.13 10.58
N GLU A 108 -3.98 25.06 11.89
CA GLU A 108 -2.95 25.21 12.93
C GLU A 108 -2.37 23.84 13.34
N PRO A 109 -1.10 23.75 13.79
CA PRO A 109 -0.53 22.49 14.27
C PRO A 109 -1.41 21.79 15.31
N ALA A 110 -1.70 20.51 15.08
CA ALA A 110 -2.56 19.74 15.97
C ALA A 110 -1.81 19.31 17.25
N ASP A 111 -2.52 19.31 18.38
CA ASP A 111 -2.00 18.74 19.62
C ASP A 111 -2.34 17.24 19.69
N LEU A 112 -1.39 16.42 19.23
CA LEU A 112 -1.50 14.97 19.19
C LEU A 112 -1.00 14.33 20.50
N LYS A 113 -1.67 13.26 20.94
CA LYS A 113 -1.25 12.41 22.06
C LYS A 113 -1.43 10.92 21.74
N PRO A 114 -0.49 10.05 22.11
CA PRO A 114 -0.66 8.59 22.01
C PRO A 114 -1.41 8.00 23.22
N THR A 115 -1.89 8.83 24.15
CA THR A 115 -2.60 8.38 25.35
C THR A 115 -3.87 9.20 25.58
N GLU A 116 -4.92 8.55 26.09
CA GLU A 116 -6.17 9.21 26.45
C GLU A 116 -5.98 10.19 27.63
N GLY A 117 -5.14 9.80 28.60
CA GLY A 117 -4.94 10.53 29.84
C GLY A 117 -5.69 9.86 31.00
N GLN A 118 -6.10 10.65 31.99
CA GLN A 118 -6.98 10.20 33.07
C GLN A 118 -8.25 11.04 33.07
N GLY A 119 -9.38 10.44 33.45
CA GLY A 119 -10.63 11.16 33.77
C GLY A 119 -11.43 11.66 32.56
N THR A 120 -11.24 11.05 31.39
CA THR A 120 -11.83 11.51 30.13
C THR A 120 -12.98 10.59 29.66
N ASP A 121 -13.34 9.55 30.42
CA ASP A 121 -14.40 8.55 30.12
C ASP A 121 -14.26 7.84 28.76
N CYS A 122 -13.26 8.20 27.95
CA CYS A 122 -12.87 7.48 26.75
C CYS A 122 -11.93 6.34 27.17
N ASN A 123 -12.15 5.15 26.65
CA ASN A 123 -11.27 4.03 26.93
C ASN A 123 -10.87 3.32 25.63
N PRO A 124 -10.15 4.01 24.72
CA PRO A 124 -9.63 3.36 23.52
C PRO A 124 -8.70 2.19 23.87
N GLN A 125 -8.00 2.25 25.01
CA GLN A 125 -7.11 1.20 25.51
C GLN A 125 -7.82 -0.15 25.77
N ALA A 126 -9.15 -0.16 25.94
CA ALA A 126 -9.90 -1.40 26.02
C ALA A 126 -10.03 -2.13 24.67
N ILE A 127 -9.73 -1.46 23.56
CA ILE A 127 -9.86 -1.99 22.19
C ILE A 127 -8.50 -2.04 21.49
N THR A 128 -7.64 -1.03 21.70
CA THR A 128 -6.35 -0.91 21.01
C THR A 128 -5.34 -0.14 21.86
N GLU A 129 -4.07 -0.52 21.73
CA GLU A 129 -2.94 0.25 22.28
C GLU A 129 -2.35 1.23 21.25
N ASN A 130 -2.75 1.15 19.98
CA ASN A 130 -2.23 1.96 18.89
C ASN A 130 -3.32 2.86 18.31
N PHE A 131 -3.41 4.06 18.87
CA PHE A 131 -4.34 5.10 18.47
C PHE A 131 -3.67 6.48 18.54
N VAL A 132 -4.30 7.46 17.89
CA VAL A 132 -3.94 8.87 18.02
C VAL A 132 -5.13 9.66 18.57
N LYS A 133 -4.90 10.40 19.65
CA LYS A 133 -5.83 11.42 20.17
C LYS A 133 -5.42 12.78 19.61
N ILE A 134 -6.39 13.48 19.03
CA ILE A 134 -6.24 14.84 18.50
C ILE A 134 -7.07 15.78 19.36
N ASN A 135 -6.42 16.63 20.15
CA ASN A 135 -7.10 17.65 20.92
C ASN A 135 -7.62 18.77 20.00
N THR A 136 -8.83 19.23 20.28
CA THR A 136 -9.53 20.23 19.47
C THR A 136 -10.07 21.35 20.36
N SER A 137 -10.37 22.50 19.75
CA SER A 137 -11.01 23.61 20.43
C SER A 137 -12.01 24.32 19.51
N GLY A 138 -12.75 25.28 20.04
CA GLY A 138 -13.75 26.03 19.27
C GLY A 138 -15.10 25.31 19.11
N SER A 139 -15.97 25.89 18.28
CA SER A 139 -17.37 25.44 18.09
C SER A 139 -17.60 24.54 16.88
N GLY A 140 -16.57 24.25 16.10
CA GLY A 140 -16.64 23.56 14.83
C GLY A 140 -16.91 24.51 13.63
N PRO A 141 -16.80 24.03 12.38
CA PRO A 141 -16.32 22.69 12.00
C PRO A 141 -14.87 22.46 12.45
N TRP A 142 -14.52 21.19 12.65
CA TRP A 142 -13.15 20.77 12.95
C TRP A 142 -12.60 20.04 11.74
N VAL A 143 -11.64 20.65 11.05
CA VAL A 143 -10.93 20.07 9.92
C VAL A 143 -9.58 19.59 10.42
N ILE A 144 -9.44 18.29 10.59
CA ILE A 144 -8.21 17.66 11.04
C ILE A 144 -7.52 17.06 9.82
N VAL A 145 -6.29 17.48 9.54
CA VAL A 145 -5.49 16.92 8.45
C VAL A 145 -4.29 16.21 9.06
N ILE A 146 -4.10 14.93 8.75
CA ILE A 146 -2.97 14.11 9.21
C ILE A 146 -2.20 13.65 7.99
N THR A 147 -0.88 13.83 8.00
CA THR A 147 0.03 13.34 6.97
C THR A 147 0.93 12.28 7.58
N PHE A 148 0.92 11.09 6.99
CA PHE A 148 1.80 9.98 7.35
C PHE A 148 3.07 9.95 6.50
N ASP A 149 4.07 9.19 6.94
CA ASP A 149 5.35 8.98 6.24
C ASP A 149 5.23 8.19 4.94
N ARG A 150 4.16 7.42 4.81
CA ARG A 150 3.82 6.62 3.65
C ARG A 150 2.32 6.59 3.42
N ALA A 151 1.97 6.00 2.29
CA ALA A 151 0.60 5.78 1.88
C ALA A 151 -0.06 4.66 2.70
N TYR A 152 -1.34 4.80 3.06
CA TYR A 152 -2.14 3.73 3.67
C TYR A 152 -3.46 3.54 2.94
N SER A 153 -3.88 2.28 2.82
CA SER A 153 -5.20 1.88 2.34
C SER A 153 -6.29 2.36 3.30
N SER A 154 -7.55 2.39 2.84
CA SER A 154 -8.68 2.80 3.67
C SER A 154 -9.45 1.60 4.20
N VAL A 155 -9.69 1.59 5.51
CA VAL A 155 -10.49 0.57 6.21
C VAL A 155 -11.47 1.23 7.18
N SER A 156 -12.64 0.63 7.38
CA SER A 156 -13.57 1.08 8.41
C SER A 156 -13.09 0.64 9.79
N SER A 157 -12.82 1.58 10.69
CA SER A 157 -12.37 1.31 12.06
C SER A 157 -13.14 2.11 13.11
N THR A 158 -12.96 1.76 14.37
CA THR A 158 -13.54 2.47 15.51
C THR A 158 -12.83 3.80 15.72
N SER A 159 -13.62 4.84 15.98
CA SER A 159 -13.16 6.14 16.44
C SER A 159 -13.96 6.59 17.66
N TRP A 160 -13.44 7.60 18.37
CA TRP A 160 -14.07 8.16 19.57
C TRP A 160 -14.21 9.67 19.45
N ILE A 161 -15.37 10.19 19.82
CA ILE A 161 -15.64 11.62 19.95
C ILE A 161 -15.87 11.93 21.44
N LYS A 162 -14.98 12.75 22.01
CA LYS A 162 -15.15 13.34 23.32
C LYS A 162 -15.77 14.72 23.20
N ALA A 163 -16.96 14.92 23.75
CA ALA A 163 -17.62 16.23 23.79
C ALA A 163 -18.31 16.48 25.12
N GLY A 164 -18.06 17.63 25.73
CA GLY A 164 -18.54 17.91 27.10
C GLY A 164 -18.08 16.83 28.08
N THR A 165 -19.02 16.16 28.75
CA THR A 165 -18.77 15.05 29.67
C THR A 165 -18.97 13.67 29.05
N SER A 166 -19.35 13.55 27.76
CA SER A 166 -19.52 12.25 27.12
C SER A 166 -18.34 11.86 26.25
N CYS A 167 -18.11 10.55 26.12
CA CYS A 167 -17.27 9.93 25.11
C CYS A 167 -18.09 8.87 24.38
N ASN A 168 -18.10 8.92 23.06
CA ASN A 168 -18.88 7.98 22.25
C ASN A 168 -18.04 7.40 21.13
N THR A 169 -18.35 6.16 20.75
CA THR A 169 -17.70 5.46 19.65
C THR A 169 -18.54 5.44 18.39
N GLY A 170 -17.88 5.33 17.24
CA GLY A 170 -18.51 5.07 15.96
C GLY A 170 -17.51 4.63 14.91
N ALA A 171 -18.02 4.07 13.82
CA ALA A 171 -17.20 3.66 12.69
C ALA A 171 -16.81 4.88 11.83
N VAL A 172 -15.57 4.90 11.37
CA VAL A 172 -15.04 5.91 10.45
C VAL A 172 -13.99 5.27 9.53
N ALA A 173 -13.74 5.85 8.36
CA ALA A 173 -12.59 5.46 7.57
C ALA A 173 -11.28 5.85 8.29
N SER A 174 -10.35 4.91 8.36
CA SER A 174 -9.04 5.03 9.01
C SER A 174 -7.94 4.41 8.15
N PRO A 175 -6.67 4.75 8.40
CA PRO A 175 -5.52 4.09 7.78
C PRO A 175 -5.54 2.57 8.04
N GLY A 176 -5.40 1.79 6.97
CA GLY A 176 -5.32 0.33 6.97
C GLY A 176 -3.88 -0.15 6.83
N CYS A 177 -3.65 -1.08 5.90
CA CYS A 177 -2.31 -1.54 5.54
C CYS A 177 -1.57 -0.48 4.72
N PRO A 178 -0.22 -0.40 4.83
CA PRO A 178 0.59 0.44 3.96
C PRO A 178 0.28 0.11 2.50
N ILE A 179 0.14 1.14 1.68
CA ILE A 179 0.20 0.97 0.23
C ILE A 179 1.68 1.03 -0.08
N GLU A 180 2.26 -0.11 -0.44
CA GLU A 180 3.60 -0.11 -1.02
C GLU A 180 3.55 0.82 -2.25
N GLU A 181 4.40 1.85 -2.29
CA GLU A 181 4.66 2.59 -3.52
C GLU A 181 5.24 1.57 -4.50
N TYR A 182 4.38 0.98 -5.32
CA TYR A 182 4.80 0.05 -6.33
C TYR A 182 5.61 0.81 -7.36
N CYS A 183 6.93 0.73 -7.22
CA CYS A 183 7.79 1.02 -8.33
C CYS A 183 7.61 -0.09 -9.39
N ALA A 184 7.69 0.29 -10.65
CA ALA A 184 7.45 -0.59 -11.77
C ALA A 184 8.72 -1.35 -12.12
N LEU A 185 8.62 -2.67 -12.27
CA LEU A 185 9.72 -3.51 -12.74
C LEU A 185 9.50 -3.80 -14.22
N SER A 186 10.56 -3.68 -15.01
CA SER A 186 10.46 -3.89 -16.46
C SER A 186 10.10 -5.34 -16.82
N GLN A 187 9.58 -5.55 -18.04
CA GLN A 187 9.46 -6.89 -18.63
C GLN A 187 10.80 -7.67 -18.62
N GLY A 188 11.94 -6.96 -18.61
CA GLY A 188 13.25 -7.60 -18.48
C GLY A 188 13.46 -8.28 -17.13
N TYR A 189 13.00 -7.65 -16.04
CA TYR A 189 13.06 -8.23 -14.71
C TYR A 189 12.21 -9.51 -14.62
N PHE A 190 10.94 -9.43 -15.01
CA PHE A 190 10.02 -10.56 -14.85
C PHE A 190 10.26 -11.69 -15.85
N PHE A 191 10.59 -11.36 -17.11
CA PHE A 191 10.63 -12.35 -18.19
C PHE A 191 12.04 -12.67 -18.71
N ALA A 192 12.89 -11.67 -18.89
CA ALA A 192 14.25 -11.91 -19.41
C ALA A 192 15.17 -12.52 -18.37
N ASN A 193 15.05 -12.05 -17.13
CA ASN A 193 15.90 -12.43 -16.01
C ASN A 193 15.16 -13.27 -14.96
N GLY A 194 13.86 -13.56 -15.16
CA GLY A 194 13.06 -14.31 -14.18
C GLY A 194 13.61 -15.71 -13.87
N GLY A 195 14.25 -16.35 -14.86
CA GLY A 195 14.96 -17.62 -14.68
C GLY A 195 16.32 -17.53 -13.96
N LEU A 196 16.79 -16.33 -13.61
CA LEU A 196 18.06 -16.12 -12.90
C LEU A 196 17.89 -16.05 -11.38
N HIS A 197 16.72 -16.46 -10.85
CA HIS A 197 16.38 -16.38 -9.43
C HIS A 197 16.51 -14.95 -8.85
N ASN A 198 16.11 -13.96 -9.63
CA ASN A 198 16.11 -12.55 -9.22
C ASN A 198 14.93 -12.14 -8.32
N GLY A 199 14.17 -13.11 -7.78
CA GLY A 199 12.95 -12.86 -7.00
C GLY A 199 11.66 -12.78 -7.82
N SER A 200 11.72 -12.88 -9.15
CA SER A 200 10.50 -12.90 -10.00
C SER A 200 9.56 -14.06 -9.65
N ASP A 201 10.11 -15.26 -9.39
CA ASP A 201 9.31 -16.46 -9.09
C ASP A 201 8.42 -16.30 -7.85
N ASP A 202 8.92 -15.59 -6.82
CA ASP A 202 8.18 -15.30 -5.60
C ASP A 202 6.98 -14.38 -5.89
N VAL A 203 7.18 -13.38 -6.75
CA VAL A 203 6.10 -12.46 -7.15
C VAL A 203 5.02 -13.20 -7.92
N TRP A 204 5.39 -14.01 -8.92
CA TRP A 204 4.45 -14.83 -9.67
C TRP A 204 3.67 -15.80 -8.77
N SER A 205 4.36 -16.44 -7.83
CA SER A 205 3.75 -17.37 -6.89
C SER A 205 2.79 -16.68 -5.92
N LYS A 206 3.16 -15.49 -5.41
CA LYS A 206 2.34 -14.68 -4.49
C LYS A 206 1.02 -14.24 -5.13
N VAL A 207 1.01 -13.93 -6.42
CA VAL A 207 -0.22 -13.53 -7.15
C VAL A 207 -0.99 -14.72 -7.74
N GLY A 208 -0.51 -15.95 -7.58
CA GLY A 208 -1.17 -17.15 -8.10
C GLY A 208 -1.04 -17.34 -9.62
N GLY A 209 -0.02 -16.73 -10.23
CA GLY A 209 0.21 -16.70 -11.68
C GLY A 209 -0.27 -15.41 -12.35
N LEU A 210 0.12 -15.23 -13.61
CA LEU A 210 -0.24 -14.07 -14.42
C LEU A 210 -1.45 -14.41 -15.28
N THR A 211 -2.59 -13.76 -15.06
CA THR A 211 -3.74 -13.89 -15.97
C THR A 211 -3.63 -12.86 -17.08
N ILE A 212 -3.81 -13.22 -18.35
CA ILE A 212 -3.99 -12.33 -19.52
C ILE A 212 -4.92 -13.04 -20.52
N GLY A 213 -5.89 -12.34 -21.10
CA GLY A 213 -6.83 -12.90 -22.07
C GLY A 213 -7.76 -13.95 -21.45
N GLY A 214 -8.03 -13.87 -20.14
CA GLY A 214 -8.79 -14.87 -19.41
C GLY A 214 -8.04 -16.18 -19.11
N TYR A 215 -6.76 -16.29 -19.47
CA TYR A 215 -5.92 -17.45 -19.15
C TYR A 215 -4.87 -17.10 -18.11
N THR A 216 -4.72 -17.95 -17.08
CA THR A 216 -3.63 -17.85 -16.10
C THR A 216 -2.42 -18.64 -16.60
N TYR A 217 -1.28 -17.97 -16.59
CA TYR A 217 0.04 -18.49 -16.95
C TYR A 217 0.88 -18.65 -15.68
N THR A 218 1.56 -19.78 -15.58
CA THR A 218 2.62 -20.02 -14.59
C THR A 218 3.88 -19.25 -14.98
N HIS A 219 4.78 -19.06 -14.01
CA HIS A 219 6.08 -18.42 -14.27
C HIS A 219 6.86 -19.15 -15.36
N ALA A 220 6.87 -20.49 -15.33
CA ALA A 220 7.50 -21.33 -16.35
C ALA A 220 6.90 -21.11 -17.75
N GLU A 221 5.57 -21.05 -17.88
CA GLU A 221 4.90 -20.74 -19.15
C GLU A 221 5.27 -19.33 -19.64
N GLY A 222 5.29 -18.33 -18.76
CA GLY A 222 5.70 -16.97 -19.11
C GLY A 222 7.13 -16.90 -19.64
N MET A 223 8.08 -17.59 -18.99
CA MET A 223 9.48 -17.62 -19.42
C MET A 223 9.62 -18.36 -20.75
N TYR A 224 8.86 -19.43 -20.93
CA TYR A 224 8.82 -20.17 -22.18
C TYR A 224 8.36 -19.26 -23.32
N ILE A 225 7.26 -18.53 -23.15
CA ILE A 225 6.74 -17.60 -24.16
C ILE A 225 7.76 -16.52 -24.51
N TRP A 226 8.43 -15.96 -23.49
CA TRP A 226 9.51 -14.99 -23.68
C TRP A 226 10.68 -15.55 -24.48
N SER A 227 11.14 -16.77 -24.15
CA SER A 227 12.29 -17.39 -24.81
C SER A 227 12.05 -17.61 -26.30
N VAL A 228 10.83 -18.00 -26.69
CA VAL A 228 10.43 -18.18 -28.08
C VAL A 228 10.33 -16.82 -28.79
N ASN A 229 9.73 -15.80 -28.14
CA ASN A 229 9.57 -14.47 -28.74
C ASN A 229 10.90 -13.73 -28.96
N ARG A 230 11.91 -13.96 -28.10
CA ARG A 230 13.26 -13.37 -28.25
C ARG A 230 14.10 -14.02 -29.34
N GLY A 231 13.60 -15.09 -29.98
CA GLY A 231 14.19 -15.70 -31.16
C GLY A 231 14.11 -14.83 -32.42
N PHE A 232 14.28 -15.45 -33.58
CA PHE A 232 14.18 -14.77 -34.87
C PHE A 232 12.71 -14.44 -35.18
N GLY A 233 12.34 -13.16 -35.21
CA GLY A 233 10.98 -12.72 -35.57
C GLY A 233 10.12 -12.23 -34.40
N GLY A 234 10.72 -11.62 -33.38
CA GLY A 234 10.00 -11.08 -32.22
C GLY A 234 8.74 -10.30 -32.62
N ASN A 235 7.63 -10.71 -32.03
CA ASN A 235 6.31 -10.21 -32.38
C ASN A 235 5.98 -9.00 -31.49
N GLN A 236 5.74 -7.83 -32.10
CA GLN A 236 5.45 -6.59 -31.38
C GLN A 236 4.12 -6.65 -30.59
N VAL A 237 3.22 -7.57 -30.94
CA VAL A 237 2.00 -7.83 -30.16
C VAL A 237 2.35 -8.51 -28.84
N LEU A 238 3.31 -9.44 -28.83
CA LEU A 238 3.79 -10.07 -27.61
C LEU A 238 4.55 -9.12 -26.70
N ASN A 239 5.15 -8.04 -27.23
CA ASN A 239 5.65 -6.98 -26.36
C ASN A 239 4.50 -6.37 -25.54
N GLY A 240 3.30 -6.21 -26.11
CA GLY A 240 2.10 -5.82 -25.35
C GLY A 240 1.76 -6.80 -24.23
N PHE A 241 1.78 -8.11 -24.52
CA PHE A 241 1.60 -9.16 -23.51
C PHE A 241 2.59 -9.02 -22.34
N PHE A 242 3.89 -8.89 -22.64
CA PHE A 242 4.92 -8.79 -21.61
C PHE A 242 4.86 -7.49 -20.82
N GLN A 243 4.51 -6.37 -21.46
CA GLN A 243 4.35 -5.09 -20.77
C GLN A 243 3.15 -5.11 -19.82
N LEU A 244 2.00 -5.67 -20.25
CA LEU A 244 0.86 -5.87 -19.35
C LEU A 244 1.23 -6.83 -18.20
N GLY A 245 1.95 -7.91 -18.52
CA GLY A 245 2.44 -8.84 -17.51
C GLY A 245 3.31 -8.16 -16.46
N ALA A 246 4.24 -7.33 -16.89
CA ALA A 246 5.09 -6.53 -15.99
C ALA A 246 4.26 -5.57 -15.13
N ALA A 247 3.31 -4.84 -15.72
CA ALA A 247 2.44 -3.93 -14.98
C ALA A 247 1.62 -4.66 -13.89
N ARG A 248 1.10 -5.85 -14.20
CA ARG A 248 0.33 -6.67 -13.24
C ARG A 248 1.18 -7.21 -12.11
N LEU A 249 2.33 -7.78 -12.44
CA LEU A 249 3.25 -8.33 -11.45
C LEU A 249 3.86 -7.24 -10.57
N SER A 250 3.99 -6.02 -11.09
CA SER A 250 4.33 -4.83 -10.31
C SER A 250 3.16 -4.20 -9.56
N GLY A 251 1.93 -4.69 -9.67
CA GLY A 251 0.78 -4.12 -8.94
C GLY A 251 0.32 -2.73 -9.44
N ILE A 252 0.73 -2.32 -10.64
CA ILE A 252 0.44 -0.98 -11.20
C ILE A 252 -0.64 -0.98 -12.29
N GLU A 253 -1.38 -2.08 -12.47
CA GLU A 253 -2.37 -2.22 -13.55
C GLU A 253 -3.41 -1.09 -13.56
N SER A 254 -3.86 -0.65 -12.38
CA SER A 254 -4.86 0.42 -12.25
C SER A 254 -4.41 1.74 -12.89
N ALA A 255 -3.10 2.02 -12.92
CA ALA A 255 -2.53 3.20 -13.54
C ALA A 255 -2.47 3.13 -15.08
N VAL A 256 -2.57 1.92 -15.65
CA VAL A 256 -2.54 1.66 -17.10
C VAL A 256 -3.79 0.90 -17.59
N GLN A 257 -4.92 1.08 -16.88
CA GLN A 257 -6.13 0.28 -17.08
C GLN A 257 -6.68 0.34 -18.51
N GLU A 258 -6.63 1.50 -19.17
CA GLU A 258 -7.09 1.64 -20.54
C GLU A 258 -6.28 0.77 -21.51
N GLN A 259 -4.95 0.78 -21.36
CA GLN A 259 -4.06 -0.04 -22.17
C GLN A 259 -4.21 -1.53 -21.83
N ALA A 260 -4.38 -1.86 -20.55
CA ALA A 260 -4.64 -3.21 -20.09
C ALA A 260 -5.90 -3.79 -20.75
N ASN A 261 -6.99 -3.02 -20.83
CA ASN A 261 -8.25 -3.44 -21.46
C ASN A 261 -8.09 -3.78 -22.95
N ILE A 262 -7.28 -3.01 -23.69
CA ILE A 262 -7.00 -3.25 -25.12
C ILE A 262 -6.27 -4.59 -25.30
N ILE A 263 -5.22 -4.80 -24.50
CA ILE A 263 -4.40 -6.01 -24.57
C ILE A 263 -5.23 -7.22 -24.13
N GLU A 264 -6.00 -7.10 -23.05
CA GLU A 264 -6.93 -8.12 -22.57
C GLU A 264 -7.94 -8.54 -23.64
N ALA A 265 -8.63 -7.59 -24.26
CA ALA A 265 -9.62 -7.89 -25.29
C ALA A 265 -8.99 -8.66 -26.47
N TYR A 266 -7.79 -8.26 -26.92
CA TYR A 266 -7.09 -8.97 -27.98
C TYR A 266 -6.77 -10.43 -27.61
N PHE A 267 -6.15 -10.66 -26.44
CA PHE A 267 -5.76 -12.01 -26.01
C PHE A 267 -6.97 -12.87 -25.60
N ALA A 268 -8.07 -12.28 -25.14
CA ALA A 268 -9.31 -13.01 -24.83
C ALA A 268 -9.99 -13.59 -26.07
N GLY A 269 -9.74 -13.01 -27.25
CA GLY A 269 -10.23 -13.57 -28.52
C GLY A 269 -9.36 -14.69 -29.09
N LEU A 270 -8.21 -14.99 -28.47
CA LEU A 270 -7.32 -16.07 -28.88
C LEU A 270 -7.58 -17.32 -28.04
N GLU A 271 -7.47 -18.50 -28.63
CA GLU A 271 -7.34 -19.72 -27.83
C GLU A 271 -5.94 -19.77 -27.21
N LYS A 272 -5.80 -20.31 -25.98
CA LYS A 272 -4.48 -20.44 -25.32
C LYS A 272 -3.46 -21.19 -26.20
N SER A 273 -3.91 -22.17 -26.99
CA SER A 273 -3.12 -22.92 -27.97
C SER A 273 -2.60 -22.08 -29.14
N VAL A 274 -3.14 -20.89 -29.42
CA VAL A 274 -2.60 -19.97 -30.45
C VAL A 274 -1.28 -19.33 -30.00
N LEU A 275 -0.93 -19.46 -28.72
CA LEU A 275 0.44 -19.25 -28.23
C LEU A 275 1.32 -20.50 -28.39
N GLU A 276 0.93 -21.44 -29.24
CA GLU A 276 1.83 -22.45 -29.79
C GLU A 276 2.51 -21.85 -31.03
N TYR A 277 3.83 -21.85 -31.02
CA TYR A 277 4.66 -21.24 -32.05
C TYR A 277 4.70 -22.10 -33.31
N GLU A 278 4.89 -21.46 -34.45
CA GLU A 278 5.20 -22.13 -35.71
C GLU A 278 6.72 -22.31 -35.83
N THR A 279 7.16 -23.48 -36.29
CA THR A 279 8.57 -23.73 -36.64
C THR A 279 8.73 -23.56 -38.15
N LEU A 280 9.56 -22.61 -38.58
CA LEU A 280 9.87 -22.44 -39.99
C LEU A 280 10.59 -23.70 -40.53
N PRO A 281 10.25 -24.16 -41.75
CA PRO A 281 10.91 -25.27 -42.41
C PRO A 281 12.27 -24.84 -42.99
N ASP A 282 13.07 -24.09 -42.23
CA ASP A 282 14.43 -23.73 -42.61
C ASP A 282 15.46 -24.61 -41.90
N SER A 283 16.70 -24.59 -42.40
CA SER A 283 17.81 -25.38 -41.86
C SER A 283 18.21 -25.01 -40.42
N LYS A 284 17.57 -23.99 -39.83
CA LYS A 284 17.84 -23.49 -38.48
C LYS A 284 16.68 -23.75 -37.51
N GLY A 285 15.55 -24.29 -37.97
CA GLY A 285 14.40 -24.65 -37.14
C GLY A 285 13.85 -23.49 -36.31
N ARG A 286 13.80 -22.28 -36.89
CA ARG A 286 13.42 -21.06 -36.15
C ARG A 286 11.95 -21.08 -35.77
N THR A 287 11.64 -20.71 -34.53
CA THR A 287 10.27 -20.66 -34.01
C THR A 287 9.76 -19.22 -33.88
N TYR A 288 8.49 -18.98 -34.19
CA TYR A 288 7.85 -17.67 -34.06
C TYR A 288 6.36 -17.78 -33.74
N TYR A 289 5.79 -16.71 -33.21
CA TYR A 289 4.35 -16.63 -32.93
C TYR A 289 3.59 -16.04 -34.12
N ASN A 290 2.68 -16.82 -34.67
CA ASN A 290 1.77 -16.39 -35.74
C ASN A 290 0.46 -15.84 -35.14
N LEU A 291 0.53 -14.64 -34.56
CA LEU A 291 -0.64 -13.98 -34.00
C LEU A 291 -1.49 -13.30 -35.09
N PRO A 292 -2.82 -13.38 -35.03
CA PRO A 292 -3.69 -12.82 -36.07
C PRO A 292 -3.64 -11.28 -36.09
N ALA A 293 -3.91 -10.67 -37.24
CA ALA A 293 -3.93 -9.22 -37.36
C ALA A 293 -4.99 -8.53 -36.46
N SER A 294 -6.03 -9.28 -36.08
CA SER A 294 -7.08 -8.83 -35.17
C SER A 294 -7.64 -9.99 -34.36
N SER A 295 -8.02 -9.74 -33.12
CA SER A 295 -8.66 -10.70 -32.21
C SER A 295 -9.48 -9.93 -31.18
N GLY A 296 -10.62 -10.49 -30.75
CA GLY A 296 -11.48 -9.87 -29.72
C GLY A 296 -11.93 -8.44 -30.02
N GLY A 297 -12.05 -8.07 -31.30
CA GLY A 297 -12.42 -6.72 -31.74
C GLY A 297 -11.28 -5.69 -31.69
N VAL A 298 -10.05 -6.11 -31.38
CA VAL A 298 -8.84 -5.27 -31.29
C VAL A 298 -7.83 -5.71 -32.36
N THR A 299 -7.07 -4.76 -32.91
CA THR A 299 -6.00 -5.02 -33.89
C THR A 299 -4.64 -5.21 -33.23
N SER A 300 -3.73 -5.92 -33.89
CA SER A 300 -2.33 -6.06 -33.46
C SER A 300 -1.63 -4.70 -33.26
N ALA A 301 -1.95 -3.72 -34.10
CA ALA A 301 -1.41 -2.36 -34.01
C ALA A 301 -1.87 -1.62 -32.74
N GLU A 302 -3.13 -1.79 -32.33
CA GLU A 302 -3.65 -1.23 -31.08
C GLU A 302 -2.97 -1.87 -29.86
N VAL A 303 -2.75 -3.19 -29.88
CA VAL A 303 -2.01 -3.90 -28.83
C VAL A 303 -0.56 -3.39 -28.74
N THR A 304 0.14 -3.24 -29.87
CA THR A 304 1.50 -2.70 -29.87
C THR A 304 1.55 -1.27 -29.31
N LYS A 305 0.58 -0.42 -29.66
CA LYS A 305 0.49 0.94 -29.13
C LYS A 305 0.21 0.95 -27.62
N ALA A 306 -0.71 0.11 -27.16
CA ALA A 306 -1.03 -0.04 -25.74
C ALA A 306 0.19 -0.54 -24.95
N GLY A 307 0.89 -1.55 -25.46
CA GLY A 307 2.13 -2.06 -24.88
C GLY A 307 3.22 -1.00 -24.78
N GLY A 308 3.39 -0.18 -25.83
CA GLY A 308 4.34 0.95 -25.80
C GLY A 308 4.00 1.99 -24.74
N ALA A 309 2.71 2.30 -24.54
CA ALA A 309 2.27 3.22 -23.50
C ALA A 309 2.48 2.66 -22.08
N ILE A 310 2.24 1.36 -21.86
CA ILE A 310 2.58 0.69 -20.60
C ILE A 310 4.09 0.75 -20.35
N GLY A 311 4.91 0.44 -21.37
CA GLY A 311 6.37 0.52 -21.26
C GLY A 311 6.86 1.91 -20.87
N ALA A 312 6.30 2.97 -21.47
CA ALA A 312 6.63 4.35 -21.11
C ALA A 312 6.23 4.70 -19.66
N TYR A 313 5.10 4.16 -19.17
CA TYR A 313 4.71 4.32 -17.77
C TYR A 313 5.69 3.60 -16.84
N ILE A 314 6.07 2.36 -17.15
CA ILE A 314 7.03 1.58 -16.36
C ILE A 314 8.37 2.31 -16.30
N ASP A 315 8.89 2.79 -17.43
CA ASP A 315 10.17 3.51 -17.48
C ASP A 315 10.14 4.80 -16.64
N ALA A 316 9.01 5.50 -16.60
CA ALA A 316 8.83 6.72 -15.81
C ALA A 316 8.67 6.46 -14.30
N ASN A 317 8.32 5.23 -13.90
CA ASN A 317 8.06 4.84 -12.51
C ASN A 317 8.95 3.66 -12.07
N HIS A 318 10.11 3.47 -12.71
CA HIS A 318 10.93 2.26 -12.54
C HIS A 318 11.52 2.15 -11.12
N CYS A 319 11.60 0.93 -10.57
CA CYS A 319 12.34 0.68 -9.32
C CYS A 319 13.85 0.85 -9.52
N GLU A 320 14.51 1.68 -8.71
CA GLU A 320 16.00 1.71 -8.68
C GLU A 320 16.60 0.46 -8.03
#